data_AF-K9QGD9-F1
#
_entry.id   AF-K9QGD9-F1
#
_cell.length_a   1.000
_cell.length_b   1.000
_cell.length_c   1.000
_cell.angle_alpha   90.00
_cell.angle_beta   90.00
_cell.angle_gamma   90.00
#
_symmetry.space_group_name_H-M   'P 1'
#
loop_
_entity.id
_entity.type
_entity.pdbx_description
1 polymer ?
#
loop_
_entity_poly.entity_id
_entity_poly.type
_entity_poly.pdbx_seq_one_letter_code
_entity_poly.pdbx_strand_id
1 'polypeptide(L)'
;MVEIKQIVQQAFRTGYLSIAEQNQIQVLLRQDYDSEDLDAFIILQRAIASGEVQKELKHRQANHSNHKSNIKLAYRIAAELAYAAAQTLKMPKNTQDQPSLGS
;
A
#
# COMPACT_ATOMS: atom_id res chain seq x y z
N MET A 1 11.16 33.85 -9.13
CA MET A 1 10.32 32.88 -8.39
C MET A 1 10.03 31.75 -9.36
N VAL A 2 10.09 30.48 -8.94
CA VAL A 2 9.79 29.37 -9.86
C VAL A 2 8.27 29.18 -9.89
N GLU A 3 7.70 29.27 -11.08
CA GLU A 3 6.26 29.12 -11.34
C GLU A 3 5.95 27.72 -11.90
N ILE A 4 4.70 27.29 -11.81
CA ILE A 4 4.28 25.96 -12.28
C ILE A 4 4.51 25.85 -13.79
N LYS A 5 4.21 26.91 -14.55
CA LYS A 5 4.43 26.95 -16.00
C LYS A 5 5.87 26.71 -16.44
N GLN A 6 6.85 27.17 -15.66
CA GLN A 6 8.27 26.95 -15.96
C GLN A 6 8.65 25.47 -15.82
N ILE A 7 8.16 24.83 -14.76
CA ILE A 7 8.40 23.40 -14.51
C ILE A 7 7.70 22.56 -15.59
N VAL A 8 6.47 22.93 -15.96
CA VAL A 8 5.71 22.27 -17.04
C VAL A 8 6.47 22.37 -18.37
N GLN A 9 6.92 23.57 -18.76
CA GLN A 9 7.69 23.76 -19.99
C GLN A 9 8.97 22.92 -20.00
N GLN A 10 9.65 22.84 -18.85
CA GLN A 10 10.84 22.01 -18.73
C GLN A 10 10.50 20.53 -18.93
N ALA A 11 9.41 20.04 -18.33
CA ALA A 11 8.95 18.66 -18.49
C ALA A 11 8.57 18.33 -19.94
N PHE A 12 8.00 19.27 -20.69
CA PHE A 12 7.74 19.10 -22.13
C PHE A 12 9.03 19.08 -22.95
N ARG A 13 10.04 19.89 -22.59
CA ARG A 13 11.34 19.90 -23.28
C ARG A 13 12.13 18.62 -23.07
N THR A 14 12.08 18.05 -21.86
CA THR A 14 12.80 16.82 -21.52
C THR A 14 11.97 15.56 -21.82
N GLY A 15 10.65 15.69 -21.98
CA GLY A 15 9.71 14.58 -22.02
C GLY A 15 9.62 13.82 -20.68
N TYR A 16 10.12 14.40 -19.59
CA TYR A 16 10.25 13.73 -18.29
C TYR A 16 9.93 14.66 -17.12
N LEU A 17 9.22 14.14 -16.13
CA LEU A 17 8.87 14.86 -14.90
C LEU A 17 9.37 14.10 -13.67
N SER A 18 10.45 14.60 -13.06
CA SER A 18 11.09 14.01 -11.88
C SER A 18 10.24 14.12 -10.60
N ILE A 19 10.56 13.32 -9.57
CA ILE A 19 9.88 13.43 -8.27
C ILE A 19 10.11 14.81 -7.63
N ALA A 20 11.28 15.43 -7.83
CA ALA A 20 11.59 16.75 -7.29
C ALA A 20 10.66 17.82 -7.86
N GLU A 21 10.50 17.83 -9.19
CA GLU A 21 9.60 18.74 -9.91
C GLU A 21 8.13 18.50 -9.52
N GLN A 22 7.72 17.25 -9.36
CA GLN A 22 6.37 16.91 -8.89
C GLN A 22 6.08 17.47 -7.50
N ASN A 23 7.02 17.32 -6.56
CA ASN A 23 6.88 17.87 -5.21
C ASN A 23 6.83 19.40 -5.24
N GLN A 24 7.64 20.02 -6.10
CA GLN A 24 7.67 21.46 -6.24
C GLN A 24 6.34 22.00 -6.79
N ILE A 25 5.78 21.37 -7.82
CA ILE A 25 4.43 21.70 -8.32
C ILE A 25 3.39 21.56 -7.21
N GLN A 26 3.44 20.50 -6.39
CA GLN A 26 2.50 20.34 -5.28
C GLN A 26 2.60 21.44 -4.21
N VAL A 27 3.80 21.93 -3.92
CA VAL A 27 4.00 23.05 -2.99
C VAL A 27 3.41 24.33 -3.58
N LEU A 28 3.69 24.61 -4.85
CA LEU A 28 3.20 25.80 -5.55
C LEU A 28 1.67 25.82 -5.64
N LEU A 29 1.05 24.68 -5.96
CA LEU A 29 -0.42 24.53 -5.99
C LEU A 29 -1.09 24.74 -4.62
N ARG A 30 -0.35 24.61 -3.51
CA ARG A 30 -0.87 24.82 -2.15
C ARG A 30 -0.68 26.25 -1.63
N GLN A 31 0.18 27.04 -2.26
CA GLN A 31 0.48 28.40 -1.83
C GLN A 31 -0.47 29.38 -2.53
N ASP A 32 -0.05 29.87 -3.70
CA ASP A 32 -0.80 30.81 -4.51
C ASP A 32 -0.41 30.51 -5.96
N TYR A 33 -1.38 30.17 -6.79
CA TYR A 33 -1.20 29.90 -8.21
C TYR A 33 -2.24 30.71 -8.98
N ASP A 34 -1.83 31.21 -10.15
CA ASP A 34 -2.72 31.95 -11.04
C ASP A 34 -3.43 31.01 -12.04
N SER A 35 -4.29 31.58 -12.86
CA SER A 35 -5.01 30.82 -13.89
C SER A 35 -4.09 30.23 -14.96
N GLU A 36 -2.95 30.85 -15.26
CA GLU A 36 -2.00 30.35 -16.25
C GLU A 36 -1.28 29.11 -15.72
N ASP A 37 -0.89 29.13 -14.44
CA ASP A 37 -0.27 28.02 -13.76
C ASP A 37 -1.22 26.82 -13.63
N LEU A 38 -2.51 27.07 -13.42
CA LEU A 38 -3.53 26.02 -13.44
C LEU A 38 -3.69 25.40 -14.83
N ASP A 39 -3.78 26.23 -15.88
CA ASP A 39 -3.90 25.78 -17.26
C ASP A 39 -2.69 24.92 -17.67
N ALA A 40 -1.48 25.42 -17.38
CA ALA A 40 -0.24 24.69 -17.60
C ALA A 40 -0.22 23.34 -16.88
N PHE A 41 -0.70 23.29 -15.63
CA PHE A 41 -0.79 22.03 -14.88
C PHE A 41 -1.79 21.05 -15.52
N ILE A 42 -2.95 21.51 -15.98
CA ILE A 42 -3.95 20.67 -16.66
C ILE A 42 -3.37 20.09 -17.96
N ILE A 43 -2.68 20.91 -18.75
CA ILE A 43 -1.99 20.50 -19.97
C ILE A 43 -0.94 19.42 -19.64
N LEU A 44 -0.14 19.63 -18.59
CA LEU A 44 0.84 18.64 -18.13
C LEU A 44 0.19 17.31 -17.74
N GLN A 45 -0.93 17.32 -17.01
CA GLN A 45 -1.64 16.08 -16.66
C GLN A 45 -2.12 15.32 -17.91
N ARG A 46 -2.60 16.04 -18.93
CA ARG A 46 -3.03 15.44 -20.20
C ARG A 46 -1.85 14.82 -20.95
N ALA A 47 -0.71 15.50 -21.01
CA ALA A 47 0.49 15.00 -21.67
C ALA A 47 1.04 13.74 -20.96
N ILE A 48 1.00 13.70 -19.63
CA ILE A 48 1.34 12.50 -18.86
C ILE A 48 0.37 11.36 -19.17
N ALA A 49 -0.94 11.63 -19.19
CA ALA A 49 -1.95 10.62 -19.52
C ALA A 49 -1.83 10.10 -20.96
N SER A 50 -1.38 10.93 -21.88
CA SER A 50 -1.14 10.57 -23.29
C SER A 50 0.22 9.89 -23.50
N GLY A 51 1.08 9.86 -22.47
CA GLY A 51 2.43 9.28 -22.53
C GLY A 51 3.50 10.18 -23.16
N GLU A 52 3.15 11.41 -23.53
CA GLU A 52 4.07 12.43 -24.10
C GLU A 52 5.11 12.89 -23.07
N VAL A 53 4.71 12.93 -21.79
CA VAL A 53 5.63 13.20 -20.67
C VAL A 53 5.66 11.99 -19.75
N GLN A 54 6.84 11.41 -19.58
CA GLN A 54 7.07 10.31 -18.65
C GLN A 54 7.21 10.85 -17.23
N LYS A 55 6.29 10.45 -16.35
CA LYS A 55 6.32 10.84 -14.94
C LYS A 55 7.12 9.83 -14.12
N GLU A 56 8.09 10.31 -13.35
CA GLU A 56 8.80 9.46 -12.39
C GLU A 56 7.84 8.88 -11.36
N LEU A 57 7.77 7.56 -11.30
CA LEU A 57 6.95 6.87 -10.32
C LEU A 57 7.70 6.83 -8.99
N LYS A 58 7.13 7.48 -7.97
CA LYS A 58 7.56 7.26 -6.60
C LYS A 58 7.29 5.80 -6.28
N HIS A 59 8.34 4.99 -6.12
CA HIS A 59 8.24 3.65 -5.54
C HIS A 59 7.69 3.81 -4.13
N ARG A 60 6.36 3.80 -4.01
CA ARG A 60 5.70 3.58 -2.74
C ARG A 60 6.02 2.13 -2.43
N GLN A 61 7.02 1.90 -1.59
CA GLN A 61 7.13 0.64 -0.88
C GLN A 61 5.77 0.46 -0.23
N ALA A 62 4.95 -0.39 -0.85
CA ALA A 62 3.70 -0.78 -0.26
C ALA A 62 4.11 -1.58 0.97
N ASN A 63 4.20 -0.90 2.12
CA ASN A 63 3.99 -1.52 3.40
C ASN A 63 2.56 -2.07 3.35
N HIS A 64 2.40 -3.21 2.69
CA HIS A 64 1.26 -4.08 2.81
C HIS A 64 1.28 -4.56 4.27
N SER A 65 0.80 -3.74 5.20
CA SER A 65 0.17 -4.30 6.39
C SER A 65 -1.06 -5.04 5.87
N ASN A 66 -0.88 -6.34 5.67
CA ASN A 66 -1.84 -7.29 5.15
C ASN A 66 -3.04 -7.36 6.12
N HIS A 67 -3.96 -6.40 6.02
CA HIS A 67 -5.14 -6.38 6.88
C HIS A 67 -6.10 -7.55 6.55
N LYS A 68 -5.92 -8.23 5.41
CA LYS A 68 -6.70 -9.41 5.00
C LYS A 68 -6.18 -10.73 5.57
N SER A 69 -4.97 -10.79 6.14
CA SER A 69 -4.43 -12.04 6.69
C SER A 69 -4.96 -12.40 8.08
N ASN A 70 -5.55 -11.48 8.83
CA ASN A 70 -5.91 -11.75 10.23
C ASN A 70 -7.18 -12.62 10.37
N ILE A 71 -8.24 -12.31 9.62
CA ILE A 71 -9.52 -13.05 9.73
C ILE A 71 -9.40 -14.48 9.19
N LYS A 72 -8.75 -14.67 8.03
CA LYS A 72 -8.59 -16.00 7.43
C LYS A 72 -7.69 -16.90 8.30
N LEU A 73 -6.64 -16.33 8.89
CA LEU A 73 -5.76 -17.06 9.81
C LEU A 73 -6.50 -17.46 11.09
N ALA A 74 -7.24 -16.53 11.70
CA ALA A 74 -8.04 -16.81 12.90
C ALA A 74 -9.05 -17.95 12.66
N TYR A 75 -9.73 -17.94 11.51
CA TYR A 75 -10.70 -18.99 11.16
C TYR A 75 -10.05 -20.36 11.00
N ARG A 76 -8.88 -20.42 10.36
CA ARG A 76 -8.11 -21.66 10.20
C ARG A 76 -7.65 -22.22 11.55
N ILE A 77 -7.07 -21.37 12.41
CA ILE A 77 -6.62 -21.77 13.74
C ILE A 77 -7.79 -22.33 14.57
N ALA A 78 -8.94 -21.65 14.53
CA ALA A 78 -10.13 -22.12 15.24
C ALA A 78 -10.63 -23.47 14.72
N ALA A 79 -10.63 -23.68 13.40
CA ALA A 79 -11.02 -24.95 12.79
C ALA A 79 -10.08 -26.10 13.19
N GLU A 80 -8.75 -25.86 13.19
CA GLU A 80 -7.75 -26.85 13.61
C GLU A 80 -7.91 -27.19 15.10
N LEU A 81 -8.09 -26.19 15.96
CA LEU A 81 -8.33 -26.39 17.40
C LEU A 81 -9.62 -27.19 17.67
N ALA A 82 -10.71 -26.86 16.99
CA ALA A 82 -11.98 -27.55 17.12
C ALA A 82 -11.88 -29.01 16.65
N TYR A 83 -11.17 -29.26 15.53
CA TYR A 83 -10.93 -30.61 15.04
C TYR A 83 -10.07 -31.43 16.02
N ALA A 84 -8.99 -30.84 16.56
CA ALA A 84 -8.17 -31.48 17.57
C ALA A 84 -8.98 -31.81 18.84
N ALA A 85 -9.79 -30.87 19.33
CA ALA A 85 -10.66 -31.08 20.49
C ALA A 85 -11.74 -32.15 20.22
N ALA A 86 -12.31 -32.20 19.01
CA ALA A 86 -13.25 -33.25 18.64
C ALA A 86 -12.57 -34.63 18.60
N GLN A 87 -11.33 -34.72 18.13
CA GLN A 87 -10.56 -35.96 18.15
C GLN A 87 -10.23 -36.41 19.59
N THR A 88 -9.84 -35.50 20.48
CA THR A 88 -9.56 -35.85 21.88
C THR A 88 -10.82 -36.29 22.63
N LEU A 89 -11.98 -35.73 22.31
CA LEU A 89 -13.27 -36.19 22.85
C LEU A 89 -13.72 -37.55 22.29
N LYS A 90 -13.31 -37.89 21.06
CA LYS A 90 -13.61 -39.18 20.42
C LYS A 90 -12.62 -40.30 20.77
N MET A 91 -11.52 -39.99 21.46
CA MET A 91 -10.68 -41.01 22.06
C MET A 91 -11.40 -41.62 23.28
N PRO A 92 -11.53 -42.95 23.39
CA PRO A 92 -12.03 -43.55 24.61
C PRO A 92 -11.06 -43.21 25.76
N LYS A 93 -11.55 -42.50 26.77
CA LYS A 93 -10.86 -42.37 28.06
C LYS A 93 -10.77 -43.77 28.66
N ASN A 94 -9.68 -44.47 28.41
CA ASN A 94 -9.35 -45.66 29.18
C ASN A 94 -8.92 -45.17 30.57
N THR A 95 -9.86 -45.18 31.51
CA THR A 95 -9.59 -45.00 32.94
C THR A 95 -8.78 -46.20 33.40
N GLN A 96 -7.46 -46.10 33.33
CA GLN A 96 -6.56 -46.94 34.11
C GLN A 96 -5.88 -46.06 35.15
N ASP A 97 -6.69 -45.68 36.14
CA ASP A 97 -6.24 -45.21 37.43
C ASP A 97 -5.60 -46.42 38.14
N GLN A 98 -4.31 -46.65 37.92
CA GLN A 98 -3.49 -47.49 38.79
C GLN A 98 -2.39 -46.61 39.38
N PRO A 99 -2.42 -46.35 40.70
CA PRO A 99 -1.36 -45.62 41.37
C PRO A 99 -0.12 -46.52 41.46
N SER A 100 1.01 -46.07 40.91
CA SER A 100 2.32 -46.65 41.15
C SER A 100 3.23 -45.61 41.80
N LEU A 101 3.23 -45.62 43.12
CA LEU A 101 4.35 -45.28 44.00
C LEU A 101 4.33 -46.41 45.03
N GLY A 102 5.25 -47.36 44.96
CA GLY A 102 6.62 -47.18 45.44
C GLY A 102 6.70 -47.88 46.79
N SER A 103 7.53 -48.93 46.85
CA SER A 103 7.91 -49.68 48.06
C SER A 103 8.44 -48.80 49.18
#